data_AF-A0A8S3F099-F1
#
_entry.id   AF-A0A8S3F099-F1
#
_cell.length_a   1.000
_cell.length_b   1.000
_cell.length_c   1.000
_cell.angle_alpha   90.00
_cell.angle_beta   90.00
_cell.angle_gamma   90.00
#
_symmetry.space_group_name_H-M   'P 1'
#
loop_
_entity.id
_entity.type
_entity.pdbx_description
1 polymer ?
#
loop_
_entity_poly.entity_id
_entity_poly.type
_entity_poly.pdbx_seq_one_letter_code
_entity_poly.pdbx_strand_id
1 'polypeptide(L)'
;MPTWVHFGDYSALSIYHRKAIDLPAYVAVTSQERSQVWVGMIEEINQAPFFSLSSLNNNTIYDLPRTSVTTPECGMKYCNIEGVAWQGGNELILVSDKAKTDQDTQCIEKDQSVHYFFLP
;
A
#
# COMPACT_ATOMS: atom_id res chain seq x y z
N MET A 1 3.41 10.44 -8.16
CA MET A 1 3.67 10.42 -6.71
C MET A 1 4.82 11.37 -6.38
N PRO A 2 4.86 11.96 -5.17
CA PRO A 2 5.98 12.79 -4.73
C PRO A 2 7.28 12.01 -4.79
N THR A 3 8.39 12.68 -5.10
CA THR A 3 9.68 12.00 -5.26
C THR A 3 10.09 11.26 -3.99
N TRP A 4 9.74 11.72 -2.80
CA TRP A 4 10.09 11.05 -1.54
C TRP A 4 9.29 9.76 -1.25
N VAL A 5 8.23 9.45 -1.99
CA VAL A 5 7.57 8.12 -1.98
C VAL A 5 8.13 7.32 -3.13
N HIS A 6 9.27 6.66 -2.93
CA HIS A 6 9.92 5.86 -3.97
C HIS A 6 9.49 4.40 -3.85
N PHE A 7 8.39 4.05 -4.51
CA PHE A 7 8.18 2.67 -4.95
C PHE A 7 8.78 2.47 -6.34
N GLY A 8 9.33 1.27 -6.59
CA GLY A 8 9.75 0.87 -7.94
C GLY A 8 8.55 0.75 -8.88
N ASP A 9 7.37 0.51 -8.30
CA ASP A 9 6.11 0.20 -8.96
C ASP A 9 4.93 0.65 -8.08
N TYR A 10 3.81 0.99 -8.70
CA TYR A 10 2.59 1.40 -8.01
C TYR A 10 1.44 0.58 -8.57
N SER A 11 0.66 -0.08 -7.69
CA SER A 11 -0.37 -1.00 -8.13
C SER A 11 -1.79 -0.54 -7.81
N ALA A 12 -2.02 -0.01 -6.61
CA ALA A 12 -3.34 0.44 -6.19
C ALA A 12 -3.29 1.67 -5.30
N LEU A 13 -4.43 2.37 -5.24
CA LEU A 13 -4.64 3.55 -4.41
C LEU A 13 -6.02 3.50 -3.78
N SER A 14 -6.13 3.89 -2.51
CA SER A 14 -7.40 4.08 -1.82
C SER A 14 -7.39 5.34 -0.99
N ILE A 15 -8.51 6.07 -1.00
CA ILE A 15 -8.70 7.31 -0.25
C ILE A 15 -9.73 7.07 0.85
N TYR A 16 -9.39 7.42 2.08
CA TYR A 16 -10.28 7.38 3.22
C TYR A 16 -10.60 8.76 3.74
N HIS A 17 -11.89 9.09 3.72
CA HIS A 17 -12.42 10.31 4.28
C HIS A 17 -13.04 9.98 5.64
N ARG A 18 -12.61 10.67 6.71
CA ARG A 18 -13.24 10.52 8.04
C ARG A 18 -14.68 11.03 8.08
N LYS A 19 -15.03 11.93 7.15
CA LYS A 19 -16.37 12.52 6.97
C LYS A 19 -16.69 12.59 5.50
N ALA A 20 -17.96 12.59 5.15
CA ALA A 20 -18.43 12.38 3.78
C ALA A 20 -17.76 13.30 2.72
N ILE A 21 -17.31 14.52 3.08
CA ILE A 21 -16.74 15.50 2.13
C ILE A 21 -15.75 16.49 2.81
N ASP A 22 -14.83 16.02 3.67
CA ASP A 22 -13.84 16.92 4.29
C ASP A 22 -12.40 16.45 4.06
N LEU A 23 -11.53 17.42 3.73
CA LEU A 23 -10.09 17.30 3.93
C LEU A 23 -9.76 17.58 5.41
N PRO A 24 -8.68 16.99 5.95
CA PRO A 24 -7.75 16.12 5.25
C PRO A 24 -8.26 14.69 5.06
N ALA A 25 -7.84 14.05 3.96
CA ALA A 25 -8.16 12.66 3.64
C ALA A 25 -6.90 11.79 3.68
N TYR A 26 -7.02 10.55 4.15
CA TYR A 26 -5.91 9.59 4.15
C TYR A 26 -5.82 8.90 2.80
N VAL A 27 -4.60 8.63 2.35
CA VAL A 27 -4.34 7.89 1.12
C VAL A 27 -3.46 6.70 1.46
N ALA A 28 -3.84 5.52 0.98
CA ALA A 28 -3.00 4.36 0.95
C ALA A 28 -2.62 4.07 -0.50
N VAL A 29 -1.36 3.75 -0.76
CA VAL A 29 -0.84 3.34 -2.06
C VAL A 29 0.00 2.10 -1.85
N THR A 30 -0.16 1.10 -2.72
CA THR A 30 0.59 -0.15 -2.62
C THR A 30 1.66 -0.25 -3.71
N SER A 31 2.75 -0.93 -3.38
CA SER A 31 3.70 -1.49 -4.34
C SER A 31 3.46 -2.99 -4.45
N GLN A 32 3.33 -3.46 -5.69
CA GLN A 32 3.21 -4.86 -6.06
C GLN A 32 4.50 -5.63 -5.73
N GLU A 33 5.65 -5.10 -6.15
CA GLU A 33 6.93 -5.82 -6.12
C GLU A 33 7.65 -5.71 -4.78
N ARG A 34 7.38 -4.67 -3.98
CA ARG A 34 8.07 -4.45 -2.70
C ARG A 34 7.31 -4.96 -1.49
N SER A 35 6.05 -5.41 -1.66
CA SER A 35 5.20 -5.85 -0.56
C SER A 35 5.04 -4.75 0.51
N GLN A 36 4.78 -3.52 0.05
CA GLN A 36 4.75 -2.30 0.86
C GLN A 36 3.47 -1.50 0.64
N VAL A 37 3.07 -0.78 1.68
CA VAL A 37 1.98 0.21 1.64
C VAL A 37 2.52 1.54 2.13
N TRP A 38 2.39 2.58 1.31
CA TRP A 38 2.59 3.94 1.73
C TRP A 38 1.26 4.52 2.18
N VAL A 39 1.23 5.10 3.36
CA VAL A 39 0.10 5.86 3.88
C VAL A 39 0.52 7.31 4.04
N GLY A 40 -0.30 8.22 3.53
CA GLY A 40 -0.11 9.65 3.68
C GLY A 40 -1.44 10.39 3.77
N MET A 41 -1.37 11.72 3.69
CA MET A 41 -2.53 12.59 3.88
C MET A 41 -2.60 13.66 2.78
N ILE A 42 -3.79 13.82 2.21
CA ILE A 42 -4.15 14.94 1.34
C ILE A 42 -4.69 16.03 2.27
N GLU A 43 -4.03 17.17 2.31
CA GLU A 43 -4.49 18.34 3.08
C GLU A 43 -5.28 19.32 2.23
N GLU A 44 -4.92 19.43 0.96
CA GLU A 44 -5.44 20.45 0.07
C GLU A 44 -5.57 19.88 -1.35
N ILE A 45 -6.69 20.18 -2.01
CA ILE A 45 -6.89 19.95 -3.44
C ILE A 45 -6.90 21.32 -4.10
N ASN A 46 -5.72 21.89 -4.30
CA ASN A 46 -5.66 23.29 -4.70
C ASN A 46 -5.99 23.52 -6.17
N GLN A 47 -5.81 22.55 -7.08
CA GLN A 47 -6.25 22.68 -8.48
C GLN A 47 -6.47 21.30 -9.10
N ALA A 48 -7.71 20.96 -9.46
CA ALA A 48 -7.97 19.80 -10.31
C ALA A 48 -7.12 19.90 -11.60
N PRO A 49 -6.49 18.80 -12.06
CA PRO A 49 -6.71 17.42 -11.65
C PRO A 49 -5.71 16.86 -10.63
N PHE A 50 -4.96 17.71 -9.91
CA PHE A 50 -3.88 17.28 -9.03
C PHE A 50 -4.11 17.73 -7.58
N PHE A 51 -3.76 16.86 -6.63
CA PHE A 51 -3.68 17.21 -5.22
C PHE A 51 -2.24 17.11 -4.76
N SER A 52 -1.87 17.99 -3.84
CA SER A 52 -0.54 17.98 -3.24
C SER A 52 -0.58 17.09 -2.00
N LEU A 53 0.38 16.18 -1.91
CA LEU A 53 0.66 15.43 -0.70
C LEU A 53 1.63 16.25 0.14
N SER A 54 1.25 16.54 1.37
CA SER A 54 2.09 17.32 2.28
C SER A 54 3.21 16.44 2.82
N SER A 55 4.46 16.87 2.64
CA SER A 55 5.64 16.21 3.22
C SER A 55 5.77 16.44 4.72
N LEU A 56 4.98 17.36 5.29
CA LEU A 56 5.00 17.70 6.71
C LEU A 56 4.18 16.72 7.57
N ASN A 57 3.39 15.86 6.94
CA ASN A 57 2.52 14.91 7.62
C ASN A 57 3.10 13.52 7.75
N ASN A 58 2.44 12.71 8.59
CA ASN A 58 2.66 11.29 8.83
C ASN A 58 2.59 10.47 7.53
N ASN A 59 3.61 10.60 6.71
CA ASN A 59 3.89 9.79 5.55
C ASN A 59 4.69 8.61 6.04
N THR A 60 4.13 7.42 5.94
CA THR A 60 4.76 6.21 6.47
C THR A 60 4.69 5.12 5.44
N ILE A 61 5.84 4.51 5.17
CA ILE A 61 5.92 3.28 4.40
C ILE A 61 5.88 2.14 5.41
N TYR A 62 4.89 1.28 5.27
CA TYR A 62 4.75 0.04 6.02
C TYR A 62 5.16 -1.13 5.14
N ASP A 63 6.12 -1.92 5.60
CA ASP A 63 6.37 -3.24 5.04
C ASP A 63 5.26 -4.20 5.51
N LEU A 64 4.70 -4.96 4.58
CA LEU A 64 3.86 -6.09 4.96
C LEU A 64 4.72 -7.17 5.65
N PRO A 65 4.14 -8.03 6.50
CA PRO A 65 4.90 -9.04 7.21
C PRO A 65 5.72 -9.92 6.26
N ARG A 66 7.02 -10.02 6.53
CA ARG A 66 7.96 -10.86 5.78
C ARG A 66 8.10 -12.24 6.43
N THR A 67 8.58 -13.21 5.68
CA THR A 67 9.00 -14.52 6.18
C THR A 67 10.31 -14.39 6.97
N SER A 68 10.61 -15.38 7.80
CA SER A 68 11.87 -15.43 8.56
C SER A 68 13.07 -15.88 7.71
N VAL A 69 12.90 -16.03 6.39
CA VAL A 69 13.93 -16.56 5.49
C VAL A 69 14.83 -15.42 5.02
N THR A 70 16.12 -15.53 5.34
CA THR A 70 17.16 -14.57 4.94
C THR A 70 17.86 -15.02 3.65
N THR A 71 17.12 -15.16 2.55
CA THR A 71 17.69 -15.30 1.20
C THR A 71 17.83 -13.93 0.53
N PRO A 72 18.64 -13.80 -0.55
CA PRO A 72 18.82 -12.54 -1.28
C PRO A 72 17.50 -11.93 -1.80
N GLU A 73 16.47 -12.76 -1.98
CA GLU A 73 15.12 -12.42 -2.40
C GLU A 73 14.20 -12.17 -1.19
N CYS A 74 14.72 -11.44 -0.20
CA CYS A 74 14.00 -10.62 0.79
C CYS A 74 12.73 -11.19 1.45
N GLY A 75 12.64 -12.51 1.67
CA GLY A 75 11.59 -13.16 2.48
C GLY A 75 10.17 -12.63 2.23
N MET A 76 9.82 -12.29 0.99
CA MET A 76 8.56 -11.62 0.69
C MET A 76 7.42 -12.62 0.76
N LYS A 77 6.46 -12.35 1.64
CA LYS A 77 5.29 -13.22 1.84
C LYS A 77 4.09 -12.81 1.01
N TYR A 78 3.91 -11.50 0.84
CA TYR A 78 2.76 -10.91 0.13
C TYR A 78 3.21 -10.36 -1.21
N CYS A 79 3.19 -11.23 -2.22
CA CYS A 79 3.52 -10.83 -3.58
C CYS A 79 2.27 -10.34 -4.31
N ASN A 80 2.49 -9.60 -5.41
CA ASN A 80 1.45 -9.23 -6.37
C ASN A 80 0.27 -8.48 -5.75
N ILE A 81 0.51 -7.58 -4.80
CA ILE A 81 -0.55 -6.73 -4.24
C ILE A 81 -1.10 -5.81 -5.33
N GLU A 82 -2.39 -5.95 -5.65
CA GLU A 82 -3.07 -5.28 -6.77
C GLU A 82 -4.30 -4.48 -6.35
N GLY A 83 -4.62 -4.48 -5.05
CA GLY A 83 -5.71 -3.68 -4.53
C GLY A 83 -5.52 -3.35 -3.07
N VAL A 84 -6.06 -2.19 -2.70
CA VAL A 84 -6.13 -1.69 -1.33
C VAL A 84 -7.46 -0.99 -1.13
N ALA A 85 -8.05 -1.18 0.04
CA ALA A 85 -9.24 -0.49 0.49
C ALA A 85 -9.12 -0.20 1.98
N TRP A 86 -9.65 0.94 2.41
CA TRP A 86 -9.80 1.24 3.82
C TRP A 86 -11.09 0.59 4.35
N GLN A 87 -11.00 -0.10 5.47
CA GLN A 87 -12.17 -0.60 6.22
C GLN A 87 -12.54 0.33 7.38
N GLY A 88 -11.55 1.02 7.93
CA GLY A 88 -11.66 1.91 9.09
C GLY A 88 -10.49 2.88 9.16
N GLY A 89 -10.39 3.66 10.23
CA GLY A 89 -9.38 4.73 10.34
C GLY A 89 -7.93 4.27 10.39
N ASN A 90 -7.69 3.01 10.72
CA ASN A 90 -6.37 2.38 10.82
C ASN A 90 -6.38 0.93 10.27
N GLU A 91 -7.34 0.61 9.42
CA GLU A 91 -7.59 -0.76 8.94
C GLU A 91 -7.56 -0.79 7.41
N LEU A 92 -6.75 -1.68 6.86
CA LEU A 92 -6.59 -1.87 5.44
C LEU A 92 -6.98 -3.29 5.03
N ILE A 93 -7.76 -3.38 3.96
CA ILE A 93 -8.00 -4.60 3.20
C ILE A 93 -7.11 -4.54 1.96
N LEU A 94 -6.30 -5.57 1.76
CA LEU A 94 -5.44 -5.71 0.58
C LEU A 94 -5.86 -6.95 -0.20
N VAL A 95 -5.60 -6.96 -1.50
CA VAL A 95 -5.74 -8.16 -2.33
C VAL A 95 -4.47 -8.43 -3.11
N SER A 96 -4.13 -9.70 -3.23
CA SER A 96 -3.02 -10.21 -4.03
C SER A 96 -3.55 -10.94 -5.26
N ASP A 97 -2.91 -10.71 -6.40
CA ASP A 97 -3.14 -11.50 -7.61
C ASP A 97 -2.34 -12.81 -7.57
N LYS A 98 -2.57 -13.65 -8.58
CA LYS A 98 -1.92 -14.93 -8.79
C LYS A 98 -0.40 -14.78 -8.87
N ALA A 99 0.33 -15.70 -8.25
CA ALA A 99 1.78 -15.78 -8.41
C ALA A 99 2.14 -16.12 -9.87
N LYS A 100 3.14 -15.43 -10.41
CA LYS A 100 3.73 -15.74 -11.72
C LYS A 100 4.65 -16.94 -11.59
N THR A 101 4.83 -17.68 -12.69
CA THR A 101 5.62 -18.93 -12.70
C THR A 101 7.12 -18.72 -12.50
N ASP A 102 7.59 -17.49 -12.71
CA ASP A 102 8.98 -17.06 -12.57
C ASP A 102 9.28 -16.43 -11.20
N GLN A 103 8.28 -16.34 -10.31
CA GLN A 103 8.45 -15.84 -8.94
C GLN A 103 8.81 -16.97 -7.98
N ASP A 104 9.43 -16.59 -6.85
CA ASP A 104 9.72 -17.51 -5.77
C ASP A 104 8.46 -18.23 -5.27
N THR A 105 8.63 -19.50 -4.87
CA THR A 105 7.55 -20.34 -4.35
C THR A 105 6.83 -19.74 -3.12
N GLN A 106 7.50 -18.87 -2.36
CA GLN A 106 6.89 -18.15 -1.23
C GLN A 106 5.71 -17.26 -1.66
N CYS A 107 5.70 -16.77 -2.91
CA CYS A 107 4.61 -15.94 -3.42
C CYS A 107 3.28 -16.70 -3.53
N ILE A 108 3.30 -18.04 -3.55
CA ILE A 108 2.10 -18.88 -3.61
C ILE A 108 1.39 -18.94 -2.24
N GLU A 109 2.06 -18.64 -1.13
CA GLU A 109 1.42 -18.75 0.20
C GLU A 109 0.23 -17.79 0.37
N LYS A 110 0.32 -16.63 -0.29
CA LYS A 110 -0.65 -15.55 -0.18
C LYS A 110 -1.15 -15.08 -1.54
N ASP A 111 -0.99 -15.84 -2.62
CA ASP A 111 -1.57 -15.43 -3.90
C ASP A 111 -3.10 -15.57 -3.92
N GLN A 112 -3.74 -14.85 -4.85
CA GLN A 112 -5.19 -14.90 -5.09
C GLN A 112 -6.05 -14.80 -3.80
N SER A 113 -5.67 -13.89 -2.90
CA SER A 113 -6.20 -13.84 -1.54
C SER A 113 -6.56 -12.42 -1.12
N VAL A 114 -7.45 -12.32 -0.12
CA VAL A 114 -7.80 -11.07 0.56
C VAL A 114 -7.15 -11.05 1.94
N HIS A 115 -6.54 -9.93 2.30
CA HIS A 115 -5.77 -9.76 3.54
C HIS A 115 -6.32 -8.58 4.33
N TYR A 116 -6.28 -8.71 5.65
CA TYR A 116 -6.73 -7.67 6.57
C TYR A 116 -5.60 -7.26 7.50
N PHE A 117 -5.32 -5.98 7.58
CA PHE A 117 -4.23 -5.42 8.37
C PHE A 117 -4.69 -4.26 9.22
N PHE A 118 -4.13 -4.18 10.43
CA PHE A 118 -4.16 -2.98 11.26
C PHE A 118 -2.84 -2.23 11.07
N LEU A 119 -2.94 -0.92 10.88
CA LEU A 119 -1.78 -0.04 10.95
C LEU A 119 -1.34 0.11 12.42
N PRO A 120 -0.02 0.11 12.71
CA PRO A 120 0.54 0.32 14.06
C PRO A 120 0.11 1.61 14.75
#